data_AF-A0A646KRP9-F1
#
_entry.id   AF-A0A646KRP9-F1
#
_cell.length_a   1.000
_cell.length_b   1.000
_cell.length_c   1.000
_cell.angle_alpha   90.00
_cell.angle_beta   90.00
_cell.angle_gamma   90.00
#
_symmetry.space_group_name_H-M   'P 1'
#
loop_
_entity.id
_entity.type
_entity.pdbx_description
1 polymer ?
#
loop_
_entity_poly.entity_id
_entity_poly.type
_entity_poly.pdbx_seq_one_letter_code
_entity_poly.pdbx_strand_id
1 'polypeptide(L)'
;MVLLGQQHLAAHRGPSRRSRALVLAAGLAVLLSGGWLLADRYGDRPPWAEDVAYEAGFLHGNRVRQYDPTGEEAAELLAGGCERLAASGDAGVKAAYDPGRWATGCRDGAAGKQPAEQGLLG
;
A
#
# COMPACT_ATOMS: atom_id res chain seq x y z
N MET A 1 57.91 42.25 -0.89
CA MET A 1 57.81 40.98 -0.15
C MET A 1 56.47 40.96 0.55
N VAL A 2 55.52 40.18 0.05
CA VAL A 2 54.18 40.04 0.64
C VAL A 2 54.24 38.89 1.65
N LEU A 3 53.90 39.18 2.90
CA LEU A 3 53.79 38.21 3.99
C LEU A 3 52.66 37.21 3.66
N LEU A 4 53.02 36.02 3.19
CA LEU A 4 52.14 34.84 3.18
C LEU A 4 52.00 34.34 4.62
N GLY A 5 51.18 35.04 5.41
CA GLY A 5 50.81 34.68 6.77
C GLY A 5 49.89 33.46 6.74
N GLN A 6 50.36 32.41 7.40
CA GLN A 6 49.71 31.12 7.67
C GLN A 6 48.18 31.17 7.70
N GLN A 7 47.55 30.68 6.64
CA GLN A 7 46.16 30.27 6.70
C GLN A 7 46.13 28.93 7.45
N HIS A 8 45.88 28.98 8.76
CA HIS A 8 45.45 27.80 9.49
C HIS A 8 44.11 27.36 8.92
N LEU A 9 44.15 26.54 7.87
CA LEU A 9 43.01 25.73 7.46
C LEU A 9 42.71 24.82 8.66
N ALA A 10 41.77 25.24 9.51
CA ALA A 10 41.29 24.42 10.61
C ALA A 10 40.77 23.12 9.98
N ALA A 11 41.52 22.02 10.16
CA ALA A 11 41.07 20.72 9.73
C ALA A 11 39.77 20.43 10.47
N HIS A 12 38.64 20.46 9.75
CA HIS A 12 37.34 20.18 10.32
C HIS A 12 37.36 18.74 10.85
N ARG A 13 37.47 18.58 12.17
CA ARG A 13 37.34 17.29 12.82
C ARG A 13 35.87 16.91 12.73
N GLY A 14 35.55 15.99 11.83
CA GLY A 14 34.19 15.48 11.66
C GLY A 14 33.63 14.91 12.98
N PRO A 15 32.30 14.72 13.07
CA PRO A 15 31.64 14.29 14.30
C PRO A 15 32.25 12.99 14.82
N SER A 16 32.43 12.93 16.14
CA SER A 16 33.00 11.77 16.82
C SER A 16 32.19 10.49 16.52
N ARG A 17 32.82 9.31 16.60
CA ARG A 17 32.11 8.02 16.41
C ARG A 17 30.89 7.90 17.32
N ARG A 18 31.01 8.39 18.57
CA ARG A 18 29.92 8.43 19.55
C ARG A 18 28.78 9.35 19.11
N SER A 19 29.10 10.55 18.61
CA SER A 19 28.10 11.50 18.09
C SER A 19 27.35 10.91 16.90
N ARG A 20 28.04 10.24 15.96
CA ARG A 20 27.40 9.56 14.82
C ARG A 20 26.49 8.42 15.28
N ALA A 21 26.95 7.60 16.22
CA ALA A 21 26.15 6.50 16.77
C ALA A 21 24.88 7.00 17.45
N LEU A 22 24.96 8.10 18.21
CA LEU A 22 23.80 8.71 18.87
C LEU A 22 22.80 9.27 17.86
N VAL A 23 23.27 9.95 16.80
CA VAL A 23 22.39 10.47 15.74
C VAL A 23 21.69 9.33 15.00
N LEU A 24 22.41 8.25 14.67
CA LEU A 24 21.82 7.07 14.04
C LEU A 24 20.80 6.38 14.96
N ALA A 25 21.14 6.22 16.24
CA ALA A 25 20.22 5.64 17.22
C ALA A 25 18.96 6.49 17.40
N ALA A 26 19.09 7.82 17.46
CA ALA A 26 17.96 8.73 17.53
C ALA A 26 17.11 8.66 16.27
N GLY A 27 17.72 8.66 15.09
CA GLY A 27 17.01 8.50 13.81
C GLY A 27 16.25 7.18 13.73
N LEU A 28 16.90 6.07 14.12
CA LEU A 28 16.26 4.76 14.16
C LEU A 28 15.09 4.72 15.15
N ALA A 29 15.27 5.31 16.34
CA ALA A 29 14.21 5.39 17.35
C ALA A 29 12.99 6.17 16.82
N VAL A 30 13.19 7.29 16.11
CA VAL A 30 12.11 8.06 15.49
C VAL A 30 11.39 7.23 14.42
N LEU A 31 12.13 6.55 13.55
CA LEU A 31 11.55 5.71 12.49
C LEU A 31 10.75 4.54 13.06
N LEU A 32 11.29 3.83 14.06
CA LEU A 32 10.60 2.70 14.68
C LEU A 32 9.35 3.16 15.44
N SER A 33 9.44 4.26 16.20
CA SER A 33 8.28 4.79 16.94
C SER A 33 7.19 5.28 15.99
N GLY A 34 7.57 6.00 14.92
CA GLY A 34 6.64 6.46 13.90
C GLY A 34 5.99 5.30 13.14
N GLY A 35 6.78 4.30 12.73
CA GLY A 35 6.29 3.09 12.08
C GLY A 35 5.34 2.28 12.95
N TRP A 36 5.67 2.13 14.24
CA TRP A 36 4.80 1.46 15.21
C TRP A 36 3.48 2.20 15.39
N LEU A 37 3.50 3.53 15.52
CA LEU A 37 2.29 4.33 15.70
C LEU A 37 1.38 4.29 14.45
N LEU A 38 1.97 4.24 13.26
CA LEU A 38 1.21 4.03 12.02
C LEU A 38 0.60 2.62 11.97
N ALA A 39 1.36 1.59 12.34
CA ALA A 39 0.86 0.21 12.38
C ALA A 39 -0.26 0.03 13.41
N ASP A 40 -0.11 0.61 14.60
CA ASP A 40 -1.13 0.60 15.66
C ASP A 40 -2.42 1.30 15.21
N ARG A 41 -2.29 2.44 14.53
CA ARG A 41 -3.44 3.24 14.10
C ARG A 41 -4.14 2.71 12.85
N TYR A 42 -3.40 2.10 11.93
CA TYR A 42 -3.88 1.79 10.58
C TYR A 42 -3.67 0.32 10.16
N GLY A 43 -3.18 -0.54 11.07
CA GLY A 43 -2.89 -1.95 10.78
C GLY A 43 -4.13 -2.73 10.37
N ASP A 44 -5.27 -2.49 11.02
CA ASP A 44 -6.53 -3.17 10.73
C ASP A 44 -7.28 -2.54 9.56
N ARG A 45 -7.11 -1.22 9.33
CA ARG A 45 -7.73 -0.50 8.21
C ARG A 45 -6.85 0.66 7.79
N PRO A 46 -6.08 0.55 6.69
CA PRO A 46 -5.27 1.65 6.21
C PRO A 46 -6.14 2.83 5.76
N PRO A 47 -5.62 4.07 5.72
CA PRO A 47 -6.39 5.21 5.24
C PRO A 47 -6.77 5.11 3.75
N TRP A 48 -6.07 4.28 2.97
CA TRP A 48 -6.40 3.89 1.59
C TRP A 48 -7.12 2.53 1.52
N ALA A 49 -7.82 2.11 2.58
CA ALA A 49 -8.47 0.80 2.66
C ALA A 49 -9.55 0.60 1.59
N GLU A 50 -10.19 1.68 1.15
CA GLU A 50 -11.13 1.64 0.03
C GLU A 50 -10.39 1.23 -1.26
N ASP A 51 -9.20 1.76 -1.53
CA ASP A 51 -8.45 1.44 -2.77
C ASP A 51 -8.04 -0.04 -2.75
N VAL A 52 -7.60 -0.49 -1.57
CA VAL A 52 -7.31 -1.91 -1.32
C VAL A 52 -8.53 -2.79 -1.55
N ALA A 53 -9.74 -2.34 -1.16
CA ALA A 53 -10.96 -3.10 -1.36
C ALA A 53 -11.28 -3.23 -2.86
N TYR A 54 -11.23 -2.12 -3.61
CA TYR A 54 -11.44 -2.12 -5.06
C TYR A 54 -10.41 -3.01 -5.78
N GLU A 55 -9.12 -2.81 -5.52
CA GLU A 55 -8.05 -3.59 -6.17
C GLU A 55 -8.16 -5.09 -5.84
N ALA A 56 -8.48 -5.44 -4.61
CA ALA A 56 -8.67 -6.84 -4.21
C ALA A 56 -9.85 -7.48 -4.96
N GLY A 57 -10.95 -6.76 -5.10
CA GLY A 57 -12.09 -7.18 -5.92
C GLY A 57 -11.68 -7.38 -7.38
N PHE A 58 -11.02 -6.36 -7.97
CA PHE A 58 -10.56 -6.41 -9.36
C PHE A 58 -9.67 -7.61 -9.65
N LEU A 59 -8.70 -7.89 -8.78
CA LEU A 59 -7.84 -9.06 -8.89
C LEU A 59 -8.61 -10.38 -8.80
N HIS A 60 -9.62 -10.46 -7.93
CA HIS A 60 -10.46 -11.65 -7.82
C HIS A 60 -11.25 -11.90 -9.11
N GLY A 61 -12.01 -10.91 -9.57
CA GLY A 61 -12.82 -11.03 -10.78
C GLY A 61 -11.98 -11.29 -12.03
N ASN A 62 -10.84 -10.60 -12.17
CA ASN A 62 -9.93 -10.83 -13.30
C ASN A 62 -9.29 -12.22 -13.24
N ARG A 63 -8.99 -12.75 -12.04
CA ARG A 63 -8.49 -14.12 -11.88
C ARG A 63 -9.53 -15.14 -12.32
N VAL A 64 -10.77 -15.02 -11.85
CA VAL A 64 -11.86 -15.92 -12.25
C VAL A 64 -12.00 -15.91 -13.77
N ARG A 65 -12.11 -14.72 -14.38
CA ARG A 65 -12.16 -14.58 -15.84
C ARG A 65 -10.99 -15.23 -16.57
N GLN A 66 -9.76 -15.08 -16.05
CA GLN A 66 -8.56 -15.65 -16.70
C GLN A 66 -8.52 -17.19 -16.63
N TYR A 67 -9.10 -17.78 -15.60
CA TYR A 67 -9.13 -19.23 -15.39
C TYR A 67 -10.46 -19.89 -15.74
N ASP A 68 -11.43 -19.11 -16.24
CA ASP A 68 -12.73 -19.59 -16.70
C ASP A 68 -12.72 -19.76 -18.23
N PRO A 69 -12.46 -20.97 -18.75
CA PRO A 69 -12.44 -21.24 -20.19
C PRO A 69 -13.84 -21.18 -20.82
N THR A 70 -14.90 -21.25 -20.01
CA THR A 70 -16.30 -21.31 -20.48
C THR A 70 -16.97 -19.95 -20.48
N GLY A 71 -16.52 -19.04 -19.61
CA GLY A 71 -17.15 -17.74 -19.35
C GLY A 71 -18.35 -17.82 -18.40
N GLU A 72 -18.72 -19.01 -17.92
CA GLU A 72 -19.86 -19.21 -17.02
C GLU A 72 -19.65 -18.60 -15.64
N GLU A 73 -18.46 -18.79 -15.04
CA GLU A 73 -18.12 -18.23 -13.73
C GLU A 73 -18.03 -16.70 -13.79
N ALA A 74 -17.42 -16.17 -14.86
CA ALA A 74 -17.36 -14.73 -15.07
C ALA A 74 -18.76 -14.13 -15.28
N ALA A 75 -19.65 -14.82 -16.01
CA ALA A 75 -21.04 -14.39 -16.17
C ALA A 75 -21.81 -14.43 -14.85
N GLU A 76 -21.59 -15.44 -14.00
CA GLU A 76 -22.22 -15.52 -12.68
C GLU A 76 -21.78 -14.37 -11.77
N LEU A 77 -20.48 -14.04 -11.77
CA LEU A 77 -19.96 -12.89 -11.05
C LEU A 77 -20.63 -11.58 -11.49
N LEU A 78 -20.80 -11.38 -12.79
CA LEU A 78 -21.47 -10.21 -13.36
C LEU A 78 -22.98 -10.18 -13.08
N ALA A 79 -23.60 -11.35 -12.93
CA ALA A 79 -25.02 -11.51 -12.55
C ALA A 79 -25.28 -11.33 -11.03
N GLY A 80 -24.47 -10.50 -10.36
CA GLY A 80 -24.59 -10.21 -8.94
C GLY A 80 -23.80 -11.14 -8.01
N GLY A 81 -22.96 -12.02 -8.56
CA GLY A 81 -22.13 -12.93 -7.76
C GLY A 81 -21.09 -12.20 -6.92
N CYS A 82 -20.52 -11.10 -7.45
CA CYS A 82 -19.58 -10.26 -6.70
C CYS A 82 -20.19 -9.69 -5.41
N GLU A 83 -21.43 -9.22 -5.46
CA GLU A 83 -22.17 -8.64 -4.33
C GLU A 83 -22.53 -9.71 -3.30
N ARG A 84 -22.97 -10.89 -3.77
CA ARG A 84 -23.25 -12.04 -2.89
C ARG A 84 -21.99 -12.47 -2.14
N LEU A 85 -20.86 -12.56 -2.84
CA LEU A 85 -19.59 -12.98 -2.27
C LEU A 85 -19.02 -11.95 -1.28
N ALA A 86 -19.20 -10.66 -1.58
CA ALA A 86 -18.84 -9.59 -0.65
C ALA A 86 -19.72 -9.63 0.61
N ALA A 87 -21.02 -9.86 0.45
CA ALA A 87 -21.98 -9.90 1.55
C ALA A 87 -21.87 -11.17 2.42
N SER A 88 -21.45 -12.30 1.85
CA SER A 88 -21.26 -13.54 2.61
C SER A 88 -20.03 -13.51 3.53
N GLY A 89 -19.11 -12.57 3.29
CA GLY A 89 -17.84 -12.48 4.00
C GLY A 89 -16.74 -13.39 3.43
N ASP A 90 -17.05 -14.21 2.42
CA ASP A 90 -16.10 -15.11 1.78
C ASP A 90 -15.09 -14.37 0.88
N ALA A 91 -15.38 -13.12 0.52
CA ALA A 91 -14.47 -12.23 -0.20
C ALA A 91 -13.22 -11.81 0.63
N GLY A 92 -13.17 -12.19 1.91
CA GLY A 92 -12.01 -12.03 2.79
C GLY A 92 -11.86 -10.64 3.41
N VAL A 93 -10.80 -10.46 4.21
CA VAL A 93 -10.59 -9.28 5.06
C VAL A 93 -10.61 -7.96 4.28
N LYS A 94 -10.06 -7.93 3.07
CA LYS A 94 -10.02 -6.72 2.25
C LYS A 94 -11.41 -6.28 1.76
N ALA A 95 -12.35 -7.20 1.60
CA ALA A 95 -13.73 -6.87 1.26
C ALA A 95 -14.48 -6.26 2.45
N ALA A 96 -14.12 -6.60 3.69
CA ALA A 96 -14.72 -6.02 4.89
C ALA A 96 -14.38 -4.53 5.07
N TYR A 97 -13.36 -4.01 4.38
CA TYR A 97 -13.07 -2.58 4.37
C TYR A 97 -14.19 -1.80 3.65
N ASP A 98 -14.52 -2.20 2.43
CA ASP A 98 -15.66 -1.67 1.69
C ASP A 98 -16.23 -2.74 0.75
N PRO A 99 -17.32 -3.42 1.17
CA PRO A 99 -17.92 -4.48 0.36
C PRO A 99 -18.44 -3.98 -1.00
N GLY A 100 -18.91 -2.74 -1.06
CA GLY A 100 -19.45 -2.13 -2.27
C GLY A 100 -18.35 -1.81 -3.28
N ARG A 101 -17.24 -1.24 -2.81
CA ARG A 101 -16.08 -0.97 -3.67
C ARG A 101 -15.38 -2.26 -4.10
N TRP A 102 -15.30 -3.24 -3.22
CA TRP A 102 -14.82 -4.59 -3.57
C TRP A 102 -15.67 -5.23 -4.67
N ALA A 103 -17.00 -5.22 -4.52
CA ALA A 103 -17.90 -5.78 -5.54
C ALA A 103 -17.80 -5.05 -6.88
N THR A 104 -17.58 -3.73 -6.84
CA THR A 104 -17.34 -2.92 -8.04
C THR A 104 -16.06 -3.35 -8.76
N GLY A 105 -14.94 -3.45 -8.03
CA GLY A 105 -13.69 -3.95 -8.60
C GLY A 105 -13.85 -5.36 -9.17
N CYS A 106 -14.51 -6.27 -8.44
CA CYS A 106 -14.79 -7.63 -8.89
C CYS A 106 -15.53 -7.67 -10.23
N ARG A 107 -16.58 -6.88 -10.40
CA ARG A 107 -17.30 -6.78 -11.68
C ARG A 107 -16.41 -6.22 -12.78
N ASP A 108 -15.60 -5.22 -12.49
CA ASP A 108 -14.72 -4.61 -13.50
C ASP A 108 -13.63 -5.59 -13.96
N GLY A 109 -13.06 -6.37 -13.03
CA GLY A 109 -12.12 -7.45 -13.33
C GLY A 109 -12.76 -8.60 -14.11
N ALA A 110 -13.96 -9.03 -13.71
CA ALA A 110 -14.73 -10.07 -14.41
C ALA A 110 -15.18 -9.63 -15.81
N ALA A 111 -15.49 -8.35 -16.00
CA ALA A 111 -15.80 -7.75 -17.29
C ALA A 111 -14.55 -7.53 -18.17
N GLY A 112 -13.34 -7.73 -17.63
CA GLY A 112 -12.09 -7.51 -18.36
C GLY A 112 -11.78 -6.04 -18.66
N LYS A 113 -12.31 -5.11 -17.86
CA LYS A 113 -12.00 -3.69 -17.98
C LYS A 113 -10.57 -3.43 -17.52
N GLN A 114 -10.04 -2.27 -17.92
CA GLN A 114 -8.85 -1.73 -17.28
C GLN A 114 -9.21 -1.26 -15.86
N PRO A 115 -8.32 -1.43 -14.87
CA PRO A 115 -8.57 -0.97 -13.51
C PRO A 115 -8.73 0.56 -13.51
N ALA A 116 -9.84 1.06 -12.96
CA ALA A 116 -10.12 2.49 -12.85
C ALA A 116 -9.19 3.20 -11.85
N GLU A 117 -8.72 2.47 -10.85
CA GLU A 117 -7.80 2.95 -9.81
C GLU A 117 -6.57 2.04 -9.81
N GLN A 118 -5.39 2.61 -10.12
CA GLN A 118 -4.11 1.92 -9.99
C GLN A 118 -3.25 2.68 -8.99
N GLY A 119 -3.19 2.17 -7.76
CA GLY A 119 -2.26 2.63 -6.73
C GLY A 119 -2.78 3.75 -5.81
N LEU A 120 -1.90 4.15 -4.88
CA LEU A 120 -2.14 5.04 -3.73
C LEU A 120 -2.52 6.49 -4.06
N LEU A 121 -2.62 6.85 -5.33
CA LEU A 121 -2.86 8.21 -5.82
C LEU A 121 -3.81 8.14 -7.02
N GLY A 122 -5.09 7.89 -6.76
CA GLY A 122 -6.19 8.06 -7.71
C GLY A 122 -6.65 9.51 -7.77
#